data_AF-A0A6G1SZM4-F1
#
_entry.id   AF-A0A6G1SZM4-F1
#
_cell.length_a   1.000
_cell.length_b   1.000
_cell.length_c   1.000
_cell.angle_alpha   90.00
_cell.angle_beta   90.00
_cell.angle_gamma   90.00
#
_symmetry.space_group_name_H-M   'P 1'
#
loop_
_entity.id
_entity.type
_entity.pdbx_description
1 polymer ?
#
loop_
_entity_poly.entity_id
_entity_poly.type
_entity_poly.pdbx_seq_one_letter_code
_entity_poly.pdbx_strand_id
1 'polypeptide(L)'
;MTPRPSRPCAPTTQPTRCDSRSSSAPRRPAGRTTVHAPHERAALQPQPSAGGHHHERDHPPARARVRDHRSARGDRRVARGHRADPVTSAATRGRRKPASTRRDPYAEVTARITAALERGTVPWRHPWRSRGLRNAVSDRPYRGINLLLLGLVALEQEYDDPRWLTYRQAERLDGHVRRRQRGTQIVLWRWIERKDADDGEASERFPLMRFFTVFNVAQCEGLALAHPDGGGEFDPLLRAEAVVSGYADGPAVFHDADTAYYVPSRDEVHLPPRSAFRDAEGYSATVFHELAHSTGHVSRLNRDGYQTAAAFGSPVYSREELVAEFGAAFLCQEAGIDASRLDQSAAYIGSWLKALNDDRRLAVVAAGQGQRAADHILGRSFSDGDEQATDDSDG
;
A
#
# COMPACT_ATOMS: atom_id res chain seq x y z
N MET A 1 10.71 -53.13 47.16
CA MET A 1 11.82 -52.85 48.10
C MET A 1 12.78 -51.88 47.46
N THR A 2 12.64 -50.59 47.77
CA THR A 2 13.66 -49.56 48.08
C THR A 2 12.93 -48.22 48.21
N PRO A 3 13.32 -47.33 49.13
CA PRO A 3 12.38 -46.43 49.82
C PRO A 3 12.47 -44.96 49.38
N ARG A 4 11.38 -44.22 49.61
CA ARG A 4 11.33 -42.74 49.61
C ARG A 4 12.16 -42.18 50.79
N PRO A 5 12.85 -41.03 50.61
CA PRO A 5 13.25 -40.20 51.72
C PRO A 5 12.28 -39.03 51.97
N SER A 6 12.07 -38.81 53.25
CA SER A 6 11.14 -37.88 53.90
C SER A 6 11.66 -36.44 53.95
N ARG A 7 10.73 -35.48 53.99
CA ARG A 7 10.97 -34.07 54.34
C ARG A 7 11.50 -33.92 55.78
N PRO A 8 12.25 -32.84 56.07
CA PRO A 8 12.26 -32.22 57.39
C PRO A 8 11.49 -30.88 57.42
N CYS A 9 10.86 -30.63 58.57
CA CYS A 9 10.11 -29.44 58.96
C CYS A 9 10.99 -28.19 59.15
N ALA A 10 10.35 -27.03 58.99
CA ALA A 10 10.85 -25.70 59.30
C ALA A 10 10.95 -25.42 60.82
N PRO A 11 11.63 -24.32 61.21
CA PRO A 11 11.26 -23.57 62.38
C PRO A 11 10.71 -22.17 62.03
N THR A 12 9.66 -21.85 62.76
CA THR A 12 8.89 -20.62 62.97
C THR A 12 9.72 -19.34 63.16
N THR A 13 9.27 -18.23 62.57
CA THR A 13 9.42 -16.89 63.17
C THR A 13 8.25 -16.00 62.74
N GLN A 14 7.51 -15.50 63.73
CA GLN A 14 6.37 -14.60 63.60
C GLN A 14 6.78 -13.15 63.96
N PRO A 15 5.91 -12.13 63.80
CA PRO A 15 6.27 -10.84 63.23
C PRO A 15 6.52 -9.74 64.28
N THR A 16 7.28 -8.71 63.89
CA THR A 16 7.36 -7.44 64.62
C THR A 16 6.46 -6.38 63.98
N ARG A 17 5.52 -5.87 64.78
CA ARG A 17 4.70 -4.67 64.59
C ARG A 17 5.26 -3.50 65.43
N CYS A 18 4.69 -2.31 65.17
CA CYS A 18 4.76 -1.01 65.88
C CYS A 18 5.79 -0.02 65.30
N ASP A 19 5.55 1.28 65.10
CA ASP A 19 4.42 2.20 65.39
C ASP A 19 4.68 3.49 64.57
N SER A 20 3.71 4.04 63.82
CA SER A 20 2.83 5.18 64.15
C SER A 20 3.49 6.48 64.69
N ARG A 21 3.38 7.58 63.91
CA ARG A 21 3.34 9.04 64.27
C ARG A 21 3.34 9.85 62.95
N SER A 22 2.22 10.35 62.45
CA SER A 22 1.55 11.66 62.70
C SER A 22 2.43 12.91 62.54
N SER A 23 2.20 13.71 61.48
CA SER A 23 2.10 15.18 61.53
C SER A 23 1.67 15.73 60.15
N SER A 24 0.43 16.18 59.99
CA SER A 24 0.00 17.59 59.99
C SER A 24 0.33 18.36 58.70
N ALA A 25 -0.73 18.63 57.91
CA ALA A 25 -0.75 19.56 56.79
C ALA A 25 -0.75 21.03 57.24
N PRO A 26 -0.57 21.97 56.30
CA PRO A 26 -1.37 23.19 56.31
C PRO A 26 -2.14 23.38 54.99
N ARG A 27 -3.43 23.70 55.14
CA ARG A 27 -4.35 24.21 54.11
C ARG A 27 -4.09 25.69 53.84
N ARG A 28 -4.30 26.14 52.60
CA ARG A 28 -5.03 27.39 52.18
C ARG A 28 -4.85 27.63 50.66
N PRO A 29 -5.69 28.44 50.00
CA PRO A 29 -7.14 28.50 50.02
C PRO A 29 -7.74 28.37 48.59
N ALA A 30 -9.06 28.22 48.53
CA ALA A 30 -9.85 28.14 47.31
C ALA A 30 -9.79 29.45 46.49
N GLY A 31 -9.39 29.32 45.23
CA GLY A 31 -9.56 30.32 44.18
C GLY A 31 -10.71 29.91 43.26
N ARG A 32 -11.75 30.74 43.24
CA ARG A 32 -12.99 30.60 42.47
C ARG A 32 -12.82 31.36 41.16
N THR A 33 -12.85 30.71 39.99
CA THR A 33 -13.27 31.39 38.74
C THR A 33 -13.66 30.41 37.62
N THR A 34 -14.92 30.56 37.20
CA THR A 34 -15.48 30.42 35.85
C THR A 34 -15.26 29.15 35.02
N VAL A 35 -16.34 28.38 34.93
CA VAL A 35 -16.70 27.53 33.79
C VAL A 35 -16.80 28.39 32.54
N HIS A 36 -15.94 28.13 31.55
CA HIS A 36 -16.16 28.53 30.15
C HIS A 36 -16.42 27.28 29.32
N ALA A 37 -17.51 27.32 28.55
CA ALA A 37 -17.95 26.31 27.60
C ALA A 37 -16.87 25.98 26.57
N PRO A 38 -16.89 24.77 25.97
CA PRO A 38 -15.94 24.42 24.92
C PRO A 38 -16.27 25.24 23.67
N HIS A 39 -15.36 26.12 23.27
CA HIS A 39 -15.34 26.66 21.93
C HIS A 39 -14.89 25.55 20.98
N GLU A 40 -15.76 25.18 20.03
CA GLU A 40 -15.41 24.41 18.83
C GLU A 40 -14.19 25.05 18.17
N ARG A 41 -13.03 24.38 18.24
CA ARG A 41 -11.86 24.72 17.43
C ARG A 41 -12.02 24.04 16.09
N ALA A 42 -12.47 24.81 15.10
CA ALA A 42 -12.37 24.45 13.70
C ALA A 42 -10.91 24.15 13.35
N ALA A 43 -10.66 22.98 12.76
CA ALA A 43 -9.37 22.58 12.23
C ALA A 43 -8.91 23.61 11.18
N LEU A 44 -7.73 24.20 11.40
CA LEU A 44 -7.10 25.07 10.41
C LEU A 44 -6.72 24.25 9.18
N GLN A 45 -7.36 24.58 8.07
CA GLN A 45 -7.02 24.12 6.72
C GLN A 45 -5.81 24.92 6.21
N PRO A 46 -4.84 24.31 5.53
CA PRO A 46 -3.83 25.07 4.81
C PRO A 46 -4.46 25.71 3.57
N GLN A 47 -4.50 27.05 3.56
CA GLN A 47 -4.84 27.85 2.38
C GLN A 47 -3.56 28.09 1.55
N PRO A 48 -3.63 28.07 0.21
CA PRO A 48 -2.48 28.36 -0.64
C PRO A 48 -2.15 29.86 -0.60
N SER A 49 -0.92 30.20 -0.21
CA SER A 49 -0.40 31.56 -0.23
C SER A 49 -0.15 32.04 -1.66
N ALA A 50 -0.95 32.99 -2.13
CA ALA A 50 -0.68 33.76 -3.33
C ALA A 50 0.29 34.92 -3.02
N GLY A 51 1.48 34.87 -3.61
CA GLY A 51 2.43 35.99 -3.62
C GLY A 51 2.69 36.42 -5.06
N GLY A 52 2.13 37.56 -5.47
CA GLY A 52 2.37 38.18 -6.77
C GLY A 52 3.58 39.12 -6.73
N HIS A 53 4.34 39.16 -7.82
CA HIS A 53 5.12 40.33 -8.20
C HIS A 53 4.90 40.64 -9.68
N HIS A 54 4.31 41.81 -9.92
CA HIS A 54 4.19 42.45 -11.22
C HIS A 54 5.58 42.88 -11.72
N HIS A 55 5.91 42.56 -12.98
CA HIS A 55 6.60 43.52 -13.83
C HIS A 55 6.08 43.46 -15.26
N GLU A 56 5.53 44.60 -15.66
CA GLU A 56 4.99 44.98 -16.95
C GLU A 56 6.13 45.31 -17.92
N ARG A 57 6.02 44.87 -19.19
CA ARG A 57 6.62 45.53 -20.36
C ARG A 57 6.04 44.98 -21.68
N ASP A 58 5.76 45.91 -22.56
CA ASP A 58 5.02 45.84 -23.83
C ASP A 58 5.64 45.02 -24.99
N HIS A 59 4.72 44.45 -25.80
CA HIS A 59 4.64 44.12 -27.26
C HIS A 59 5.82 44.34 -28.23
N PRO A 60 5.89 43.70 -29.45
CA PRO A 60 4.77 43.33 -30.37
C PRO A 60 4.93 41.99 -31.20
N PRO A 61 3.99 41.65 -32.13
CA PRO A 61 3.73 40.27 -32.57
C PRO A 61 4.16 39.92 -34.01
N ALA A 62 4.27 38.62 -34.29
CA ALA A 62 4.45 38.08 -35.65
C ALA A 62 3.41 36.99 -36.02
N ARG A 63 2.71 37.29 -37.13
CA ARG A 63 1.99 36.51 -38.16
C ARG A 63 2.37 35.01 -38.25
N ALA A 64 1.61 34.03 -38.76
CA ALA A 64 0.50 34.00 -39.73
C ALA A 64 -0.21 32.60 -39.74
N ARG A 65 -1.53 32.62 -40.04
CA ARG A 65 -2.33 31.77 -40.96
C ARG A 65 -2.02 30.26 -41.13
N VAL A 66 -3.06 29.42 -41.05
CA VAL A 66 -3.60 28.62 -42.19
C VAL A 66 -5.13 28.43 -42.00
N ARG A 67 -5.85 28.52 -43.13
CA ARG A 67 -7.32 28.44 -43.28
C ARG A 67 -7.78 27.03 -43.64
N ASP A 68 -8.99 26.73 -43.19
CA ASP A 68 -9.95 25.74 -43.72
C ASP A 68 -10.20 25.86 -45.24
N HIS A 69 -10.47 24.73 -45.89
CA HIS A 69 -11.35 24.72 -47.07
C HIS A 69 -12.18 23.43 -47.19
N ARG A 70 -13.49 23.63 -47.23
CA ARG A 70 -14.54 22.68 -47.62
C ARG A 70 -14.75 22.66 -49.16
N SER A 71 -15.07 21.46 -49.65
CA SER A 71 -16.14 21.09 -50.60
C SER A 71 -16.22 21.70 -52.02
N ALA A 72 -16.33 20.86 -53.06
CA ALA A 72 -17.59 20.59 -53.80
C ALA A 72 -17.41 20.21 -55.31
N ARG A 73 -18.10 19.12 -55.70
CA ARG A 73 -18.95 18.88 -56.90
C ARG A 73 -18.40 18.81 -58.35
N GLY A 74 -19.05 17.91 -59.13
CA GLY A 74 -19.20 17.90 -60.60
C GLY A 74 -18.63 16.63 -61.27
N ASP A 75 -19.32 15.54 -61.60
CA ASP A 75 -20.55 15.22 -62.38
C ASP A 75 -20.27 14.85 -63.88
N ARG A 76 -20.45 13.55 -64.18
CA ARG A 76 -20.92 12.83 -65.40
C ARG A 76 -20.32 13.05 -66.81
N ARG A 77 -19.94 11.93 -67.49
CA ARG A 77 -20.68 11.23 -68.60
C ARG A 77 -19.88 10.03 -69.18
N VAL A 78 -20.43 8.79 -69.24
CA VAL A 78 -21.02 8.04 -70.41
C VAL A 78 -19.98 7.57 -71.44
N ALA A 79 -19.88 6.34 -71.98
CA ALA A 79 -20.50 5.01 -71.82
C ALA A 79 -19.78 3.97 -72.74
N ARG A 80 -20.01 2.66 -72.51
CA ARG A 80 -20.31 1.55 -73.46
C ARG A 80 -19.48 0.25 -73.27
N GLY A 81 -20.22 -0.88 -73.38
CA GLY A 81 -19.72 -2.20 -73.84
C GLY A 81 -19.67 -3.30 -72.75
N HIS A 82 -20.73 -4.06 -72.50
CA HIS A 82 -20.97 -5.43 -73.04
C HIS A 82 -19.92 -6.51 -72.67
N ARG A 83 -20.24 -7.36 -71.68
CA ARG A 83 -20.44 -8.83 -71.77
C ARG A 83 -19.91 -9.63 -70.56
N ALA A 84 -20.75 -10.59 -70.18
CA ALA A 84 -20.48 -11.90 -69.57
C ALA A 84 -19.99 -11.97 -68.12
N ASP A 85 -20.90 -12.42 -67.25
CA ASP A 85 -20.60 -13.04 -65.97
C ASP A 85 -19.91 -14.40 -66.17
N PRO A 86 -18.89 -14.72 -65.37
CA PRO A 86 -18.66 -16.08 -64.93
C PRO A 86 -18.75 -16.19 -63.41
N VAL A 87 -19.64 -17.09 -63.00
CA VAL A 87 -19.78 -17.66 -61.66
C VAL A 87 -18.40 -17.89 -61.02
N THR A 88 -18.08 -17.13 -59.98
CA THR A 88 -16.92 -17.40 -59.12
C THR A 88 -17.39 -17.76 -57.73
N SER A 89 -17.09 -19.00 -57.35
CA SER A 89 -17.23 -19.58 -56.02
C SER A 89 -16.77 -18.60 -54.93
N ALA A 90 -17.70 -18.15 -54.09
CA ALA A 90 -17.40 -17.37 -52.90
C ALA A 90 -16.78 -18.30 -51.85
N ALA A 91 -15.45 -18.40 -51.89
CA ALA A 91 -14.66 -18.96 -50.80
C ALA A 91 -15.05 -18.22 -49.51
N THR A 92 -15.68 -18.95 -48.59
CA THR A 92 -16.07 -18.46 -47.27
C THR A 92 -14.78 -18.08 -46.54
N ARG A 93 -14.44 -16.79 -46.55
CA ARG A 93 -13.39 -16.23 -45.67
C ARG A 93 -13.85 -16.49 -44.25
N GLY A 94 -13.26 -17.50 -43.63
CA GLY A 94 -13.44 -17.80 -42.22
C GLY A 94 -13.26 -16.52 -41.42
N ARG A 95 -14.34 -16.09 -40.77
CA ARG A 95 -14.36 -14.95 -39.87
C ARG A 95 -13.32 -15.23 -38.79
N ARG A 96 -12.15 -14.55 -38.83
CA ARG A 96 -11.16 -14.61 -37.75
C ARG A 96 -11.93 -14.31 -36.46
N LYS A 97 -11.96 -15.26 -35.53
CA LYS A 97 -12.46 -15.01 -34.18
C LYS A 97 -11.79 -13.71 -33.69
N PRO A 98 -12.53 -12.73 -33.16
CA PRO A 98 -11.90 -11.57 -32.56
C PRO A 98 -10.87 -12.08 -31.56
N ALA A 99 -9.64 -11.58 -31.66
CA ALA A 99 -8.60 -11.92 -30.68
C ALA A 99 -9.20 -11.67 -29.30
N SER A 100 -9.23 -12.71 -28.45
CA SER A 100 -9.67 -12.54 -27.07
C SER A 100 -8.84 -11.40 -26.48
N THR A 101 -9.49 -10.34 -26.01
CA THR A 101 -8.81 -9.25 -25.33
C THR A 101 -8.03 -9.86 -24.17
N ARG A 102 -6.70 -9.91 -24.30
CA ARG A 102 -5.85 -10.52 -23.29
C ARG A 102 -6.07 -9.72 -22.00
N ARG A 103 -6.51 -10.39 -20.93
CA ARG A 103 -6.68 -9.76 -19.62
C ARG A 103 -5.39 -9.01 -19.28
N ASP A 104 -5.52 -7.76 -18.88
CA ASP A 104 -4.40 -6.93 -18.43
C ASP A 104 -4.39 -6.90 -16.90
N PRO A 105 -3.46 -7.63 -16.25
CA PRO A 105 -3.46 -7.74 -14.80
C PRO A 105 -3.23 -6.39 -14.10
N TYR A 106 -2.50 -5.45 -14.72
CA TYR A 106 -2.30 -4.13 -14.15
C TYR A 106 -3.61 -3.34 -14.10
N ALA A 107 -4.33 -3.29 -15.22
CA ALA A 107 -5.60 -2.59 -15.31
C ALA A 107 -6.64 -3.17 -14.35
N GLU A 108 -6.72 -4.50 -14.22
CA GLU A 108 -7.69 -5.15 -13.33
C GLU A 108 -7.34 -4.91 -11.84
N VAL A 109 -6.06 -4.90 -11.46
CA VAL A 109 -5.65 -4.53 -10.10
C VAL A 109 -5.95 -3.06 -9.81
N THR A 110 -5.56 -2.16 -10.70
CA THR A 110 -5.81 -0.72 -10.53
C THR A 110 -7.31 -0.42 -10.44
N ALA A 111 -8.14 -1.05 -11.27
CA ALA A 111 -9.58 -0.90 -11.21
C ALA A 111 -10.19 -1.33 -9.86
N ARG A 112 -9.64 -2.35 -9.20
CA ARG A 112 -10.09 -2.76 -7.85
C ARG A 112 -9.73 -1.72 -6.81
N ILE A 113 -8.52 -1.17 -6.88
CA ILE A 113 -8.06 -0.13 -5.95
C ILE A 113 -8.87 1.16 -6.13
N THR A 114 -9.06 1.62 -7.38
CA THR A 114 -9.85 2.83 -7.65
C THR A 114 -11.31 2.64 -7.23
N ALA A 115 -11.92 1.48 -7.49
CA ALA A 115 -13.28 1.22 -7.04
C ALA A 115 -13.41 1.26 -5.51
N ALA A 116 -12.41 0.81 -4.75
CA ALA A 116 -12.41 0.92 -3.29
C ALA A 116 -12.34 2.39 -2.85
N LEU A 117 -11.44 3.18 -3.46
CA LEU A 117 -11.29 4.60 -3.19
C LEU A 117 -12.57 5.40 -3.51
N GLU A 118 -13.25 5.08 -4.61
CA GLU A 118 -14.53 5.69 -4.99
C GLU A 118 -15.65 5.42 -3.97
N ARG A 119 -15.57 4.30 -3.23
CA ARG A 119 -16.48 3.99 -2.12
C ARG A 119 -16.06 4.65 -0.79
N GLY A 120 -14.98 5.43 -0.78
CA GLY A 120 -14.42 6.05 0.43
C GLY A 120 -13.57 5.10 1.28
N THR A 121 -13.24 3.91 0.76
CA THR A 121 -12.36 2.97 1.44
C THR A 121 -10.93 3.16 0.91
N VAL A 122 -9.99 3.47 1.80
CA VAL A 122 -8.56 3.56 1.47
C VAL A 122 -7.87 2.25 1.86
N PRO A 123 -7.59 1.33 0.91
CA PRO A 123 -7.21 -0.05 1.25
C PRO A 123 -5.96 -0.17 2.12
N TRP A 124 -5.02 0.76 1.96
CA TRP A 124 -3.74 0.76 2.67
C TRP A 124 -3.78 1.43 4.05
N ARG A 125 -4.90 2.05 4.43
CA ARG A 125 -5.05 2.62 5.77
C ARG A 125 -5.69 1.66 6.76
N HIS A 126 -6.20 0.51 6.32
CA HIS A 126 -6.86 -0.40 7.24
C HIS A 126 -5.88 -1.21 8.10
N PRO A 127 -6.18 -1.42 9.39
CA PRO A 127 -5.34 -2.22 10.27
C PRO A 127 -5.40 -3.67 9.81
N TRP A 128 -4.25 -4.20 9.40
CA TRP A 128 -4.12 -5.64 9.25
C TRP A 128 -3.67 -6.21 10.59
N ARG A 129 -4.24 -7.36 10.98
CA ARG A 129 -4.00 -8.00 12.29
C ARG A 129 -2.49 -8.15 12.56
N SER A 130 -2.11 -8.18 13.84
CA SER A 130 -0.72 -8.10 14.35
C SER A 130 0.31 -9.07 13.76
N ARG A 131 -0.10 -10.19 13.15
CA ARG A 131 0.81 -11.09 12.41
C ARG A 131 0.86 -10.82 10.89
N GLY A 132 0.14 -9.83 10.37
CA GLY A 132 0.02 -9.53 8.94
C GLY A 132 -0.68 -10.64 8.15
N LEU A 133 -1.13 -10.31 6.93
CA LEU A 133 -1.70 -11.30 6.01
C LEU A 133 -0.61 -12.21 5.47
N ARG A 134 -0.85 -13.52 5.46
CA ARG A 134 0.20 -14.52 5.15
C ARG A 134 -0.35 -15.78 4.51
N ASN A 135 0.52 -16.53 3.85
CA ASN A 135 0.17 -17.85 3.35
C ASN A 135 0.04 -18.85 4.51
N ALA A 136 -1.02 -19.67 4.52
CA ALA A 136 -1.30 -20.59 5.62
C ALA A 136 -0.33 -21.77 5.72
N VAL A 137 0.32 -22.15 4.62
CA VAL A 137 1.23 -23.31 4.54
C VAL A 137 2.68 -22.89 4.71
N SER A 138 3.13 -21.88 3.95
CA SER A 138 4.53 -21.43 4.02
C SER A 138 4.81 -20.44 5.15
N ASP A 139 3.77 -19.94 5.82
CA ASP A 139 3.82 -18.87 6.82
C ASP A 139 4.50 -17.57 6.33
N ARG A 140 4.64 -17.42 5.01
CA ARG A 140 5.25 -16.23 4.41
C ARG A 140 4.23 -15.07 4.36
N PRO A 141 4.59 -13.86 4.82
CA PRO A 141 3.71 -12.70 4.71
C PRO A 141 3.53 -12.31 3.24
N TYR A 142 2.31 -11.91 2.87
CA TYR A 142 2.07 -11.27 1.58
C TYR A 142 2.69 -9.87 1.55
N ARG A 143 3.09 -9.45 0.35
CA ARG A 143 3.87 -8.23 0.13
C ARG A 143 3.25 -7.34 -0.94
N GLY A 144 3.60 -6.07 -0.92
CA GLY A 144 3.27 -5.10 -1.97
C GLY A 144 1.78 -5.09 -2.28
N ILE A 145 1.43 -5.16 -3.57
CA ILE A 145 0.03 -5.01 -3.99
C ILE A 145 -0.87 -6.15 -3.52
N ASN A 146 -0.32 -7.36 -3.31
CA ASN A 146 -1.11 -8.49 -2.82
C ASN A 146 -1.59 -8.26 -1.40
N LEU A 147 -0.80 -7.60 -0.58
CA LEU A 147 -1.17 -7.26 0.78
C LEU A 147 -2.40 -6.33 0.80
N LEU A 148 -2.42 -5.33 -0.09
CA LEU A 148 -3.55 -4.42 -0.24
C LEU A 148 -4.81 -5.12 -0.79
N LEU A 149 -4.65 -5.97 -1.81
CA LEU A 149 -5.77 -6.72 -2.41
C LEU A 149 -6.43 -7.67 -1.41
N LEU A 150 -5.62 -8.44 -0.67
CA LEU A 150 -6.11 -9.38 0.32
C LEU A 150 -6.70 -8.65 1.53
N GLY A 151 -6.10 -7.54 1.94
CA GLY A 151 -6.60 -6.69 3.03
C GLY A 151 -7.98 -6.11 2.72
N LEU A 152 -8.17 -5.63 1.49
CA LEU A 152 -9.49 -5.13 1.05
C LEU A 152 -10.56 -6.22 1.14
N VAL A 153 -10.28 -7.44 0.65
CA VAL A 153 -11.25 -8.53 0.72
C VAL A 153 -11.47 -9.01 2.16
N ALA A 154 -10.42 -9.09 2.97
CA ALA A 154 -10.55 -9.45 4.38
C ALA A 154 -11.47 -8.48 5.13
N LEU A 155 -11.35 -7.18 4.84
CA LEU A 155 -12.22 -6.15 5.40
C LEU A 155 -13.67 -6.32 4.90
N GLU A 156 -13.87 -6.40 3.59
CA GLU A 156 -15.21 -6.48 2.98
C GLU A 156 -15.99 -7.73 3.37
N GLN A 157 -15.29 -8.82 3.68
CA GLN A 157 -15.88 -10.11 4.07
C GLN A 157 -15.79 -10.38 5.57
N GLU A 158 -15.25 -9.44 6.34
CA GLU A 158 -15.04 -9.56 7.80
C GLU A 158 -14.29 -10.85 8.18
N TYR A 159 -13.22 -11.18 7.44
CA TYR A 159 -12.40 -12.35 7.73
C TYR A 159 -11.50 -12.11 8.95
N ASP A 160 -11.66 -12.97 9.96
CA ASP A 160 -10.88 -12.91 11.19
C ASP A 160 -9.51 -13.60 11.09
N ASP A 161 -9.39 -14.65 10.27
CA ASP A 161 -8.12 -15.36 10.11
C ASP A 161 -7.24 -14.64 9.05
N PRO A 162 -6.00 -14.23 9.37
CA PRO A 162 -5.15 -13.51 8.43
C PRO A 162 -4.52 -14.42 7.36
N ARG A 163 -4.76 -15.74 7.43
CA ARG A 163 -4.11 -16.72 6.57
C ARG A 163 -4.91 -16.99 5.31
N TRP A 164 -4.19 -17.06 4.19
CA TRP A 164 -4.73 -17.38 2.87
C TRP A 164 -4.00 -18.57 2.27
N LEU A 165 -4.66 -19.32 1.39
CA LEU A 165 -4.11 -20.53 0.79
C LEU A 165 -4.72 -20.79 -0.58
N THR A 166 -4.00 -21.50 -1.44
CA THR A 166 -4.53 -21.96 -2.73
C THR A 166 -5.50 -23.12 -2.54
N TYR A 167 -6.32 -23.42 -3.55
CA TYR A 167 -7.21 -24.59 -3.51
C TYR A 167 -6.44 -25.90 -3.26
N ARG A 168 -5.29 -26.08 -3.92
CA ARG A 168 -4.42 -27.26 -3.72
C ARG A 168 -3.80 -27.29 -2.32
N GLN A 169 -3.44 -26.13 -1.77
CA GLN A 169 -2.99 -26.03 -0.38
C GLN A 169 -4.08 -26.50 0.59
N ALA A 170 -5.36 -26.20 0.33
CA ALA A 170 -6.47 -26.68 1.15
C ALA A 170 -6.54 -28.21 1.15
N GLU A 171 -6.47 -28.82 -0.04
CA GLU A 171 -6.51 -30.28 -0.21
C GLU A 171 -5.33 -30.98 0.47
N ARG A 172 -4.13 -30.42 0.40
CA ARG A 172 -2.94 -30.96 1.10
C ARG A 172 -3.04 -30.87 2.62
N LEU A 173 -3.91 -30.01 3.13
CA LEU A 173 -4.22 -29.88 4.55
C LEU A 173 -5.49 -30.68 4.92
N ASP A 174 -5.86 -31.68 4.13
CA ASP A 174 -7.04 -32.53 4.30
C ASP A 174 -8.39 -31.79 4.33
N GLY A 175 -8.39 -30.50 3.96
CA GLY A 175 -9.56 -29.65 3.93
C GLY A 175 -10.03 -29.36 2.51
N HIS A 176 -11.08 -28.56 2.42
CA HIS A 176 -11.63 -28.14 1.14
C HIS A 176 -12.28 -26.76 1.24
N VAL A 177 -12.31 -26.04 0.13
CA VAL A 177 -13.06 -24.79 0.02
C VAL A 177 -14.55 -25.10 0.04
N ARG A 178 -15.32 -24.37 0.88
CA ARG A 178 -16.76 -24.56 1.00
C ARG A 178 -17.46 -24.31 -0.34
N ARG A 179 -18.58 -25.00 -0.59
CA ARG A 179 -19.34 -24.84 -1.84
C ARG A 179 -19.74 -23.37 -2.04
N ARG A 180 -19.61 -22.89 -3.29
CA ARG A 180 -20.00 -21.54 -3.75
C ARG A 180 -19.14 -20.38 -3.20
N GLN A 181 -18.03 -20.67 -2.52
CA GLN A 181 -17.05 -19.64 -2.18
C GLN A 181 -16.34 -19.13 -3.44
N ARG A 182 -16.02 -17.83 -3.45
CA ARG A 182 -15.24 -17.20 -4.52
C ARG A 182 -13.82 -16.96 -4.03
N GLY A 183 -12.85 -17.35 -4.84
CA GLY A 183 -11.45 -17.07 -4.54
C GLY A 183 -11.07 -15.63 -4.87
N THR A 184 -10.06 -15.13 -4.17
CA THR A 184 -9.47 -13.82 -4.37
C THR A 184 -8.29 -13.93 -5.31
N GLN A 185 -8.22 -13.05 -6.31
CA GLN A 185 -7.10 -13.03 -7.25
C GLN A 185 -5.97 -12.13 -6.73
N ILE A 186 -4.78 -12.71 -6.59
CA ILE A 186 -3.50 -12.04 -6.31
C ILE A 186 -2.61 -12.07 -7.57
N VAL A 187 -1.55 -11.28 -7.62
CA VAL A 187 -0.60 -11.26 -8.72
C VAL A 187 0.74 -11.87 -8.33
N LEU A 188 1.36 -12.63 -9.23
CA LEU A 188 2.73 -13.12 -9.09
C LEU A 188 3.54 -12.82 -10.36
N TRP A 189 4.84 -12.62 -10.18
CA TRP A 189 5.80 -12.39 -11.26
C TRP A 189 6.50 -13.68 -11.63
N ARG A 190 6.41 -14.04 -12.91
CA ARG A 190 7.20 -15.13 -13.48
C ARG A 190 8.09 -14.59 -14.57
N TRP A 191 9.39 -14.86 -14.46
CA TRP A 191 10.32 -14.61 -15.55
C TRP A 191 10.10 -15.60 -16.67
N ILE A 192 9.98 -15.11 -17.90
CA ILE A 192 9.85 -15.93 -19.10
C ILE A 192 11.03 -15.63 -20.00
N GLU A 193 11.61 -16.69 -20.54
CA GLU A 193 12.64 -16.61 -21.57
C GLU A 193 11.98 -16.69 -22.94
N ARG A 194 12.24 -15.70 -23.80
CA ARG A 194 11.93 -15.79 -25.21
C ARG A 194 13.22 -16.10 -25.95
N LYS A 195 13.22 -17.19 -26.71
CA LYS A 195 14.27 -17.47 -27.68
C LYS A 195 13.94 -16.73 -28.97
N ASP A 196 14.87 -15.95 -29.50
CA ASP A 196 14.72 -15.34 -30.81
C ASP A 196 14.75 -16.41 -31.90
N ALA A 197 13.92 -16.20 -32.93
CA ALA A 197 13.64 -17.21 -33.95
C ALA A 197 14.75 -17.35 -35.01
N ASP A 198 15.69 -16.40 -35.09
CA ASP A 198 16.67 -16.33 -36.19
C ASP A 198 18.14 -16.60 -35.79
N ASP A 199 18.56 -16.43 -34.54
CA ASP A 199 19.94 -16.75 -34.11
C ASP A 199 19.90 -17.31 -32.69
N GLY A 200 20.06 -18.64 -32.55
CA GLY A 200 19.74 -19.42 -31.35
C GLY A 200 20.56 -19.17 -30.07
N GLU A 201 21.17 -18.00 -29.87
CA GLU A 201 22.03 -17.70 -28.72
C GLU A 201 21.52 -16.59 -27.78
N ALA A 202 20.59 -15.72 -28.20
CA ALA A 202 20.03 -14.70 -27.31
C ALA A 202 18.67 -15.13 -26.74
N SER A 203 18.63 -15.44 -25.43
CA SER A 203 17.39 -15.55 -24.67
C SER A 203 17.13 -14.26 -23.91
N GLU A 204 16.14 -13.47 -24.33
CA GLU A 204 15.70 -12.30 -23.57
C GLU A 204 14.74 -12.76 -22.46
N ARG A 205 15.04 -12.37 -21.21
CA ARG A 205 14.24 -12.71 -20.02
C ARG A 205 13.37 -11.52 -19.65
N PHE A 206 12.05 -11.68 -19.72
CA PHE A 206 11.10 -10.61 -19.37
C PHE A 206 10.15 -11.05 -18.26
N PRO A 207 9.72 -10.13 -17.37
CA PRO A 207 8.81 -10.45 -16.28
C PRO A 207 7.36 -10.48 -16.80
N LEU A 208 6.64 -11.56 -16.51
CA LEU A 208 5.20 -11.69 -16.77
C LEU A 208 4.43 -11.71 -15.45
N MET A 209 3.52 -10.75 -15.28
CA MET A 209 2.53 -10.78 -14.21
C MET A 209 1.39 -11.76 -14.54
N ARG A 210 1.05 -12.64 -13.61
CA ARG A 210 -0.09 -13.55 -13.74
C ARG A 210 -0.97 -13.49 -12.49
N PHE A 211 -2.26 -13.73 -12.68
CA PHE A 211 -3.18 -13.92 -11.56
C PHE A 211 -3.08 -15.33 -11.01
N PHE A 212 -3.12 -15.42 -9.69
CA PHE A 212 -3.30 -16.64 -8.92
C PHE A 212 -4.50 -16.48 -8.01
N THR A 213 -5.19 -17.59 -7.70
CA THR A 213 -6.40 -17.57 -6.89
C THR A 213 -6.12 -18.18 -5.53
N VAL A 214 -6.40 -17.43 -4.48
CA VAL A 214 -6.28 -17.85 -3.09
C VAL A 214 -7.61 -17.69 -2.35
N PHE A 215 -7.77 -18.42 -1.27
CA PHE A 215 -8.94 -18.45 -0.41
C PHE A 215 -8.48 -18.15 1.02
N ASN A 216 -9.27 -17.39 1.77
CA ASN A 216 -9.03 -17.23 3.19
C ASN A 216 -9.33 -18.56 3.90
N VAL A 217 -8.63 -18.85 5.01
CA VAL A 217 -8.91 -20.04 5.84
C VAL A 217 -10.38 -20.11 6.27
N ALA A 218 -11.03 -18.97 6.54
CA ALA A 218 -12.46 -18.89 6.89
C ALA A 218 -13.41 -19.39 5.77
N GLN A 219 -12.92 -19.49 4.53
CA GLN A 219 -13.70 -20.00 3.40
C GLN A 219 -13.62 -21.53 3.27
N CYS A 220 -12.86 -22.21 4.13
CA CYS A 220 -12.57 -23.63 4.03
C CYS A 220 -13.12 -24.42 5.23
N GLU A 221 -13.29 -25.72 5.05
CA GLU A 221 -13.69 -26.68 6.10
C GLU A 221 -12.72 -27.85 6.13
N GLY A 222 -12.50 -28.45 7.31
CA GLY A 222 -11.67 -29.64 7.48
C GLY A 222 -10.15 -29.42 7.41
N LEU A 223 -9.68 -28.17 7.43
CA LEU A 223 -8.25 -27.87 7.37
C LEU A 223 -7.50 -28.36 8.63
N ALA A 224 -6.49 -29.20 8.43
CA ALA A 224 -5.51 -29.59 9.44
C ALA A 224 -4.50 -28.45 9.70
N LEU A 225 -5.00 -27.32 10.21
CA LEU A 225 -4.20 -26.15 10.59
C LEU A 225 -4.42 -25.84 12.07
N ALA A 226 -3.33 -25.52 12.78
CA ALA A 226 -3.45 -24.95 14.12
C ALA A 226 -4.23 -23.64 14.06
N HIS A 227 -5.02 -23.34 15.09
CA HIS A 227 -5.55 -22.00 15.26
C HIS A 227 -4.40 -21.01 15.37
N PRO A 228 -4.52 -19.79 14.81
CA PRO A 228 -3.46 -18.81 14.94
C PRO A 228 -3.30 -18.53 16.44
N ASP A 229 -2.08 -18.62 16.96
CA ASP A 229 -1.85 -18.28 18.36
C ASP A 229 -2.40 -16.87 18.61
N GLY A 230 -3.23 -16.73 19.65
CA GLY A 230 -3.53 -15.41 20.19
C GLY A 230 -2.20 -14.80 20.61
N GLY A 231 -1.69 -13.86 19.81
CA GLY A 231 -0.33 -13.36 19.93
C GLY A 231 0.01 -12.94 21.36
N GLY A 232 1.28 -13.12 21.74
CA GLY A 232 1.82 -12.62 23.01
C GLY A 232 1.67 -11.10 23.15
N GLU A 233 2.19 -10.54 24.24
CA GLU A 233 2.16 -9.09 24.51
C GLU A 233 2.61 -8.29 23.27
N PHE A 234 1.64 -7.62 22.63
CA PHE A 234 1.81 -6.90 21.37
C PHE A 234 1.45 -5.44 21.64
N ASP A 235 2.47 -4.59 21.80
CA ASP A 235 2.32 -3.14 21.97
C ASP A 235 2.66 -2.43 20.64
N PRO A 236 1.66 -1.89 19.93
CA PRO A 236 1.88 -1.23 18.65
C PRO A 236 2.79 0.00 18.70
N LEU A 237 2.72 0.77 19.79
CA LEU A 237 3.48 2.01 19.90
C LEU A 237 4.95 1.73 20.17
N LEU A 238 5.24 0.76 21.05
CA LEU A 238 6.60 0.31 21.29
C LEU A 238 7.23 -0.26 20.00
N ARG A 239 6.46 -1.00 19.20
CA ARG A 239 6.89 -1.50 17.89
C ARG A 239 7.16 -0.36 16.92
N ALA A 240 6.30 0.65 16.88
CA ALA A 240 6.50 1.80 16.02
C ALA A 240 7.77 2.58 16.38
N GLU A 241 8.04 2.79 17.68
CA GLU A 241 9.28 3.38 18.16
C GLU A 241 10.51 2.54 17.77
N ALA A 242 10.42 1.21 17.86
CA ALA A 242 11.48 0.30 17.44
C ALA A 242 11.77 0.39 15.93
N VAL A 243 10.74 0.58 15.10
CA VAL A 243 10.92 0.81 13.65
C VAL A 243 11.66 2.12 13.40
N VAL A 244 11.23 3.22 14.01
CA VAL A 244 11.86 4.54 13.82
C VAL A 244 13.31 4.53 14.32
N SER A 245 13.55 4.00 15.52
CA SER A 245 14.90 3.96 16.11
C SER A 245 15.83 2.92 15.46
N GLY A 246 15.27 1.90 14.82
CA GLY A 246 16.02 0.86 14.11
C GLY A 246 16.44 1.23 12.68
N TYR A 247 15.97 2.36 12.14
CA TYR A 247 16.30 2.79 10.78
C TYR A 247 17.75 3.27 10.68
N ALA A 248 18.64 2.35 10.30
CA ALA A 248 20.10 2.48 10.46
C ALA A 248 20.74 3.69 9.76
N ASP A 249 20.29 4.00 8.54
CA ASP A 249 20.76 5.11 7.71
C ASP A 249 19.64 6.16 7.48
N GLY A 250 18.68 6.23 8.41
CA GLY A 250 17.58 7.18 8.36
C GLY A 250 17.99 8.64 8.60
N PRO A 251 17.18 9.60 8.14
CA PRO A 251 17.43 11.03 8.35
C PRO A 251 17.23 11.41 9.83
N ALA A 252 17.76 12.58 10.21
CA ALA A 252 17.40 13.19 11.48
C ALA A 252 15.91 13.60 11.48
N VAL A 253 15.23 13.36 12.61
CA VAL A 253 13.81 13.73 12.81
C VAL A 253 13.72 14.86 13.82
N PHE A 254 13.16 15.99 13.39
CA PHE A 254 12.95 17.19 14.19
C PHE A 254 11.46 17.43 14.46
N HIS A 255 11.14 18.07 15.58
CA HIS A 255 9.77 18.46 15.97
C HIS A 255 9.63 19.98 16.05
N ASP A 256 9.94 20.66 14.95
CA ASP A 256 10.15 22.10 14.84
C ASP A 256 9.31 22.79 13.75
N ALA A 257 8.31 22.10 13.18
CA ALA A 257 7.48 22.61 12.09
C ALA A 257 5.99 22.62 12.42
N ASP A 258 5.18 23.37 11.68
CA ASP A 258 3.71 23.36 11.83
C ASP A 258 3.05 22.18 11.07
N THR A 259 3.74 21.64 10.07
CA THR A 259 3.29 20.51 9.25
C THR A 259 4.43 19.51 9.05
N ALA A 260 4.08 18.24 8.84
CA ALA A 260 5.07 17.20 8.56
C ALA A 260 5.59 17.31 7.11
N TYR A 261 6.91 17.14 6.94
CA TYR A 261 7.55 17.02 5.63
C TYR A 261 8.97 16.47 5.75
N TYR A 262 9.42 15.80 4.69
CA TYR A 262 10.82 15.46 4.45
C TYR A 262 11.48 16.45 3.48
N VAL A 263 12.76 16.76 3.70
CA VAL A 263 13.55 17.72 2.91
C VAL A 263 14.69 16.99 2.18
N PRO A 264 14.54 16.67 0.88
CA PRO A 264 15.52 15.88 0.13
C PRO A 264 16.92 16.48 0.06
N SER A 265 17.05 17.82 0.01
CA SER A 265 18.34 18.49 -0.12
C SER A 265 19.19 18.47 1.16
N ARG A 266 18.54 18.28 2.31
CA ARG A 266 19.19 18.25 3.63
C ARG A 266 19.17 16.85 4.26
N ASP A 267 18.37 15.94 3.72
CA ASP A 267 18.11 14.63 4.31
C ASP A 267 17.59 14.73 5.75
N GLU A 268 16.54 15.55 5.93
CA GLU A 268 15.94 15.87 7.24
C GLU A 268 14.42 15.65 7.20
N VAL A 269 13.86 15.12 8.28
CA VAL A 269 12.41 15.05 8.51
C VAL A 269 12.03 16.09 9.56
N HIS A 270 11.01 16.89 9.27
CA HIS A 270 10.45 17.87 10.19
C HIS A 270 8.99 17.55 10.47
N LEU A 271 8.62 17.55 11.74
CA LEU A 271 7.28 17.21 12.22
C LEU A 271 6.75 18.30 13.16
N PRO A 272 5.41 18.37 13.34
CA PRO A 272 4.82 19.06 14.47
C PRO A 272 5.28 18.49 15.81
N PRO A 273 5.22 19.29 16.90
CA PRO A 273 5.34 18.75 18.25
C PRO A 273 4.36 17.59 18.46
N ARG A 274 4.77 16.53 19.17
CA ARG A 274 3.92 15.34 19.40
C ARG A 274 2.53 15.69 19.96
N SER A 275 2.43 16.73 20.79
CA SER A 275 1.17 17.22 21.36
C SER A 275 0.20 17.83 20.36
N ALA A 276 0.65 18.14 19.13
CA ALA A 276 -0.20 18.64 18.05
C ALA A 276 -0.95 17.51 17.32
N PHE A 277 -0.51 16.27 17.49
CA PHE A 277 -1.19 15.10 16.94
C PHE A 277 -2.37 14.70 17.83
N ARG A 278 -3.43 14.20 17.21
CA ARG A 278 -4.63 13.73 17.90
C ARG A 278 -4.33 12.55 18.83
N ASP A 279 -3.47 11.64 18.38
CA ASP A 279 -3.09 10.41 19.06
C ASP A 279 -1.68 9.95 18.61
N ALA A 280 -1.11 8.97 19.33
CA ALA A 280 0.25 8.49 19.10
C ALA A 280 0.36 7.62 17.82
N GLU A 281 -0.72 6.95 17.46
CA GLU A 281 -0.89 6.22 16.21
C GLU A 281 -0.85 7.17 15.00
N GLY A 282 -1.52 8.33 15.12
CA GLY A 282 -1.48 9.43 14.18
C GLY A 282 -0.07 9.94 13.95
N TYR A 283 0.65 10.21 15.04
CA TYR A 283 2.06 10.56 14.99
C TYR A 283 2.90 9.48 14.29
N SER A 284 2.69 8.21 14.65
CA SER A 284 3.47 7.08 14.11
C SER A 284 3.26 6.90 12.60
N ALA A 285 2.03 6.99 12.14
CA ALA A 285 1.72 6.92 10.72
C ALA A 285 2.33 8.09 9.94
N THR A 286 2.28 9.31 10.49
CA THR A 286 2.88 10.48 9.85
C THR A 286 4.40 10.38 9.77
N VAL A 287 5.08 9.99 10.85
CA VAL A 287 6.55 9.82 10.77
C VAL A 287 6.93 8.70 9.79
N PHE A 288 6.16 7.60 9.72
CA PHE A 288 6.41 6.55 8.73
C PHE A 288 6.27 7.05 7.28
N HIS A 289 5.33 7.95 7.00
CA HIS A 289 5.18 8.59 5.69
C HIS A 289 6.42 9.41 5.32
N GLU A 290 6.88 10.28 6.21
CA GLU A 290 8.06 11.10 5.95
C GLU A 290 9.36 10.25 5.87
N LEU A 291 9.47 9.21 6.68
CA LEU A 291 10.58 8.26 6.57
C LEU A 291 10.51 7.47 5.26
N ALA A 292 9.33 7.08 4.78
CA ALA A 292 9.18 6.42 3.49
C ALA A 292 9.63 7.33 2.34
N HIS A 293 9.31 8.62 2.38
CA HIS A 293 9.88 9.63 1.48
C HIS A 293 11.41 9.62 1.53
N SER A 294 12.00 9.67 2.72
CA SER A 294 13.47 9.71 2.88
C SER A 294 14.21 8.59 2.14
N THR A 295 13.60 7.40 2.03
CA THR A 295 14.22 6.27 1.30
C THR A 295 14.45 6.56 -0.19
N GLY A 296 13.80 7.57 -0.76
CA GLY A 296 13.99 8.01 -2.15
C GLY A 296 15.30 8.78 -2.38
N HIS A 297 15.99 9.20 -1.32
CA HIS A 297 17.25 9.93 -1.37
C HIS A 297 18.36 9.19 -2.13
N VAL A 298 19.33 9.95 -2.68
CA VAL A 298 20.42 9.43 -3.52
C VAL A 298 21.27 8.37 -2.84
N SER A 299 21.43 8.47 -1.52
CA SER A 299 22.23 7.55 -0.71
C SER A 299 21.50 6.26 -0.36
N ARG A 300 20.20 6.16 -0.66
CA ARG A 300 19.33 5.02 -0.29
C ARG A 300 18.81 4.30 -1.53
N LEU A 301 17.50 4.30 -1.77
CA LEU A 301 16.90 3.63 -2.94
C LEU A 301 17.03 4.43 -4.23
N ASN A 302 17.49 5.69 -4.16
CA ASN A 302 17.73 6.58 -5.30
C ASN A 302 16.58 6.53 -6.32
N ARG A 303 15.37 6.82 -5.85
CA ARG A 303 14.17 6.73 -6.69
C ARG A 303 14.22 7.81 -7.77
N ASP A 304 13.99 7.39 -9.00
CA ASP A 304 14.04 8.28 -10.16
C ASP A 304 13.05 9.46 -10.04
N GLY A 305 13.51 10.64 -10.48
CA GLY A 305 12.76 11.89 -10.41
C GLY A 305 12.64 12.54 -9.01
N TYR A 306 13.03 11.83 -7.95
CA TYR A 306 12.82 12.27 -6.56
C TYR A 306 13.62 13.51 -6.16
N GLN A 307 14.84 13.64 -6.67
CA GLN A 307 15.72 14.78 -6.36
C GLN A 307 15.38 16.06 -7.13
N THR A 308 14.54 15.95 -8.17
CA THR A 308 14.07 17.09 -8.93
C THR A 308 12.88 17.70 -8.23
N ALA A 309 12.89 19.01 -7.97
CA ALA A 309 11.73 19.71 -7.44
C ALA A 309 10.54 19.55 -8.40
N ALA A 310 9.68 18.58 -8.11
CA ALA A 310 8.47 18.33 -8.86
C ALA A 310 7.37 19.23 -8.29
N ALA A 311 6.68 19.98 -9.15
CA ALA A 311 5.55 20.79 -8.70
C ALA A 311 4.48 19.88 -8.05
N PHE A 312 3.84 20.39 -6.99
CA PHE A 312 2.71 19.73 -6.35
C PHE A 312 1.65 19.34 -7.41
N GLY A 313 1.16 18.11 -7.33
CA GLY A 313 0.19 17.57 -8.29
C GLY A 313 0.76 17.19 -9.67
N SER A 314 2.07 17.27 -9.89
CA SER A 314 2.70 16.69 -11.08
C SER A 314 2.64 15.15 -11.06
N PRO A 315 2.77 14.45 -12.21
CA PRO A 315 2.78 12.99 -12.24
C PRO A 315 3.89 12.35 -11.40
N VAL A 316 5.08 12.96 -11.39
CA VAL A 316 6.23 12.50 -10.59
C VAL A 316 5.93 12.64 -9.10
N TYR A 317 5.42 13.81 -8.69
CA TYR A 317 5.00 14.06 -7.31
C TYR A 317 3.91 13.07 -6.86
N SER A 318 2.84 12.92 -7.64
CA SER A 318 1.70 12.05 -7.28
C SER A 318 2.11 10.58 -7.17
N ARG A 319 3.07 10.13 -7.99
CA ARG A 319 3.64 8.79 -7.88
C ARG A 319 4.42 8.61 -6.59
N GLU A 320 5.27 9.57 -6.24
CA GLU A 320 6.09 9.49 -5.04
C GLU A 320 5.25 9.56 -3.75
N GLU A 321 4.23 10.41 -3.70
CA GLU A 321 3.28 10.44 -2.58
C GLU A 321 2.59 9.08 -2.41
N LEU A 322 2.20 8.42 -3.50
CA LEU A 322 1.60 7.09 -3.42
C LEU A 322 2.61 6.04 -2.93
N VAL A 323 3.89 6.16 -3.30
CA VAL A 323 4.96 5.31 -2.78
C VAL A 323 5.13 5.49 -1.27
N ALA A 324 5.14 6.74 -0.79
CA ALA A 324 5.26 7.05 0.62
C ALA A 324 4.05 6.59 1.43
N GLU A 325 2.83 6.80 0.92
CA GLU A 325 1.59 6.31 1.53
C GLU A 325 1.59 4.77 1.67
N PHE A 326 2.00 4.05 0.62
CA PHE A 326 2.11 2.59 0.70
C PHE A 326 3.24 2.13 1.63
N GLY A 327 4.39 2.80 1.62
CA GLY A 327 5.47 2.51 2.57
C GLY A 327 5.02 2.70 4.01
N ALA A 328 4.38 3.83 4.31
CA ALA A 328 3.82 4.13 5.63
C ALA A 328 2.80 3.09 6.06
N ALA A 329 1.92 2.68 5.15
CA ALA A 329 0.95 1.63 5.39
C ALA A 329 1.62 0.30 5.78
N PHE A 330 2.62 -0.14 5.03
CA PHE A 330 3.34 -1.38 5.34
C PHE A 330 4.10 -1.32 6.67
N LEU A 331 4.63 -0.14 7.04
CA LEU A 331 5.24 0.06 8.36
C LEU A 331 4.19 0.10 9.47
N CYS A 332 3.03 0.72 9.24
CA CYS A 332 1.89 0.66 10.16
C CYS A 332 1.46 -0.79 10.40
N GLN A 333 1.42 -1.62 9.35
CA GLN A 333 1.14 -3.04 9.50
C GLN A 333 2.17 -3.75 10.38
N GLU A 334 3.45 -3.53 10.11
CA GLU A 334 4.55 -4.16 10.86
C GLU A 334 4.53 -3.76 12.34
N ALA A 335 4.11 -2.53 12.64
CA ALA A 335 3.92 -2.04 13.99
C ALA A 335 2.55 -2.41 14.58
N GLY A 336 1.57 -2.81 13.77
CA GLY A 336 0.18 -3.03 14.20
C GLY A 336 -0.59 -1.74 14.52
N ILE A 337 -0.21 -0.63 13.89
CA ILE A 337 -0.86 0.66 14.00
C ILE A 337 -2.12 0.69 13.12
N ASP A 338 -3.24 1.12 13.71
CA ASP A 338 -4.50 1.32 13.00
C ASP A 338 -4.56 2.70 12.33
N ALA A 339 -4.12 2.73 11.07
CA ALA A 339 -4.14 3.94 10.25
C ALA A 339 -5.56 4.32 9.72
N SER A 340 -6.60 3.53 10.01
CA SER A 340 -7.95 3.78 9.44
C SER A 340 -8.62 4.97 10.10
N ARG A 341 -8.14 5.32 11.31
CA ARG A 341 -8.59 6.45 12.10
C ARG A 341 -7.99 7.77 11.63
N LEU A 342 -6.98 7.75 10.75
CA LEU A 342 -6.37 8.98 10.25
C LEU A 342 -7.37 9.73 9.39
N ASP A 343 -7.50 11.03 9.66
CA ASP A 343 -8.47 11.87 8.96
C ASP A 343 -8.22 11.83 7.44
N GLN A 344 -9.30 11.63 6.70
CA GLN A 344 -9.28 11.63 5.24
C GLN A 344 -9.58 13.04 4.75
N SER A 345 -8.66 13.66 4.02
CA SER A 345 -9.05 14.79 3.17
C SER A 345 -9.50 14.24 1.82
N ALA A 346 -10.74 14.56 1.42
CA ALA A 346 -11.29 14.22 0.11
C ALA A 346 -10.38 14.70 -1.05
N ALA A 347 -9.59 15.75 -0.82
CA ALA A 347 -8.61 16.25 -1.78
C ALA A 347 -7.51 15.24 -2.11
N TYR A 348 -7.01 14.47 -1.13
CA TYR A 348 -5.98 13.44 -1.35
C TYR A 348 -6.54 12.23 -2.08
N ILE A 349 -7.74 11.78 -1.73
CA ILE A 349 -8.40 10.67 -2.45
C ILE A 349 -8.62 11.07 -3.92
N GLY A 350 -9.05 12.31 -4.17
CA GLY A 350 -9.22 12.84 -5.52
C GLY A 350 -7.92 12.88 -6.32
N SER A 351 -6.80 13.29 -5.72
CA SER A 351 -5.50 13.31 -6.41
C SER A 351 -4.97 11.92 -6.72
N TRP A 352 -5.13 10.94 -5.80
CA TRP A 352 -4.75 9.55 -6.05
C TRP A 352 -5.62 8.90 -7.13
N LEU A 353 -6.94 9.09 -7.08
CA LEU A 353 -7.84 8.58 -8.11
C LEU A 353 -7.46 9.09 -9.49
N LYS A 354 -7.14 10.38 -9.61
CA LYS A 354 -6.65 10.95 -10.87
C LYS A 354 -5.38 10.25 -11.34
N ALA A 355 -4.35 10.16 -10.48
CA ALA A 355 -3.08 9.55 -10.85
C ALA A 355 -3.22 8.06 -11.24
N LEU A 356 -4.05 7.31 -10.51
CA LEU A 356 -4.31 5.89 -10.78
C LEU A 356 -5.10 5.67 -12.08
N ASN A 357 -6.02 6.59 -12.42
CA ASN A 357 -6.76 6.55 -13.67
C ASN A 357 -5.87 6.93 -14.88
N ASP A 358 -4.90 7.84 -14.68
CA ASP A 358 -3.96 8.25 -15.72
C ASP A 358 -2.90 7.18 -16.02
N ASP A 359 -2.51 6.37 -15.03
CA ASP A 359 -1.57 5.25 -15.20
C ASP A 359 -2.05 3.94 -14.55
N ARG A 360 -2.53 3.02 -15.38
CA ARG A 360 -2.98 1.68 -14.98
C ARG A 360 -1.93 0.83 -14.27
N ARG A 361 -0.63 1.14 -14.39
CA ARG A 361 0.45 0.40 -13.71
C ARG A 361 0.80 0.98 -12.36
N LEU A 362 0.36 2.21 -12.08
CA LEU A 362 0.82 3.00 -10.94
C LEU A 362 0.61 2.29 -9.61
N ALA A 363 -0.58 1.70 -9.37
CA ALA A 363 -0.86 0.97 -8.13
C ALA A 363 0.17 -0.14 -7.85
N VAL A 364 0.44 -0.97 -8.85
CA VAL A 364 1.37 -2.11 -8.71
C VAL A 364 2.81 -1.63 -8.54
N VAL A 365 3.24 -0.66 -9.36
CA VAL A 365 4.60 -0.12 -9.31
C VAL A 365 4.86 0.63 -8.01
N ALA A 366 3.92 1.47 -7.58
CA ALA A 366 4.03 2.21 -6.33
C ALA A 366 4.03 1.24 -5.15
N ALA A 367 3.20 0.19 -5.14
CA ALA A 367 3.19 -0.78 -4.04
C ALA A 367 4.52 -1.55 -3.96
N GLY A 368 5.13 -1.91 -5.10
CA GLY A 368 6.46 -2.51 -5.11
C GLY A 368 7.57 -1.58 -4.64
N GLN A 369 7.47 -0.28 -4.91
CA GLN A 369 8.42 0.73 -4.39
C GLN A 369 8.20 1.01 -2.90
N GLY A 370 6.94 1.13 -2.45
CA GLY A 370 6.59 1.31 -1.04
C GLY A 370 7.02 0.12 -0.19
N GLN A 371 6.91 -1.11 -0.72
CA GLN A 371 7.43 -2.30 -0.05
C GLN A 371 8.95 -2.21 0.14
N ARG A 372 9.70 -1.82 -0.91
CA ARG A 372 11.15 -1.61 -0.81
C ARG A 372 11.51 -0.51 0.19
N ALA A 373 10.74 0.58 0.25
CA ALA A 373 10.93 1.63 1.25
C ALA A 373 10.76 1.07 2.67
N ALA A 374 9.67 0.34 2.92
CA ALA A 374 9.44 -0.29 4.22
C ALA A 374 10.51 -1.31 4.57
N ASP A 375 10.92 -2.16 3.63
CA ASP A 375 11.99 -3.15 3.83
C ASP A 375 13.31 -2.47 4.19
N HIS A 376 13.68 -1.40 3.48
CA HIS A 376 14.89 -0.64 3.73
C HIS A 376 14.90 -0.04 5.13
N ILE A 377 13.80 0.61 5.54
CA ILE A 377 13.63 1.15 6.90
C ILE A 377 13.74 0.05 7.97
N LEU A 378 13.20 -1.13 7.68
CA LEU A 378 13.25 -2.29 8.56
C LEU A 378 14.59 -3.05 8.52
N GLY A 379 15.55 -2.64 7.69
CA GLY A 379 16.83 -3.32 7.50
C GLY A 379 16.72 -4.72 6.89
N ARG A 380 15.68 -4.97 6.08
CA ARG A 380 15.40 -6.27 5.46
C ARG A 380 15.82 -6.28 3.99
N SER A 381 16.45 -7.38 3.58
CA SER A 381 16.72 -7.68 2.17
C SER A 381 15.91 -8.89 1.73
N PHE A 382 15.25 -8.80 0.58
CA PHE A 382 14.54 -9.92 -0.03
C PHE A 382 15.18 -10.25 -1.37
N SER A 383 15.39 -11.54 -1.63
CA SER A 383 15.90 -12.00 -2.93
C SER A 383 14.71 -12.30 -3.86
N ASP A 384 14.84 -11.98 -5.15
CA ASP A 384 13.79 -12.25 -6.15
C ASP A 384 13.42 -13.75 -6.26
N GLY A 385 14.28 -14.65 -5.77
CA GLY A 385 14.03 -16.09 -5.72
C GLY A 385 13.03 -16.51 -4.64
N ASP A 386 12.83 -15.68 -3.61
CA ASP A 386 11.95 -16.01 -2.50
C ASP A 386 10.47 -15.94 -2.86
N GLU A 387 10.04 -15.08 -3.80
CA GLU A 387 8.65 -15.03 -4.26
C GLU A 387 8.27 -16.17 -5.21
N GLN A 388 9.23 -16.77 -5.93
CA GLN A 388 8.99 -17.79 -6.95
C GLN A 388 8.99 -19.22 -6.42
N ALA A 389 9.83 -19.54 -5.43
CA ALA A 389 10.12 -20.92 -5.06
C ALA A 389 8.95 -21.67 -4.36
N THR A 390 8.01 -20.98 -3.72
CA THR A 390 6.95 -21.66 -2.93
C THR A 390 5.63 -21.89 -3.66
N ASP A 391 5.29 -21.08 -4.67
CA ASP A 391 3.97 -21.16 -5.32
C ASP A 391 4.00 -21.79 -6.72
N ASP A 392 5.16 -21.91 -7.38
CA ASP A 392 5.27 -22.55 -8.70
C ASP A 392 4.96 -24.07 -8.66
N SER A 393 5.00 -24.69 -7.48
CA SER A 393 4.62 -26.10 -7.31
C SER A 393 3.09 -26.33 -7.23
N ASP A 394 2.31 -25.26 -7.08
CA ASP A 394 0.86 -25.32 -6.82
C ASP A 394 -0.02 -24.71 -7.94
N GLY A 395 0.61 -24.16 -8.99
CA GLY A 395 -0.05 -23.49 -10.13
C GLY A 395 -0.89 -24.38 -11.05
#